data_AF-A0A7S2HMZ1-F1
#
_entry.id   AF-A0A7S2HMZ1-F1
#
_cell.length_a   1.000
_cell.length_b   1.000
_cell.length_c   1.000
_cell.angle_alpha   90.00
_cell.angle_beta   90.00
_cell.angle_gamma   90.00
#
_symmetry.space_group_name_H-M   'P 1'
#
loop_
_entity.id
_entity.type
_entity.pdbx_description
1 polymer ?
#
loop_
_entity_poly.entity_id
_entity_poly.type
_entity_poly.pdbx_seq_one_letter_code
_entity_poly.pdbx_strand_id
1 'polypeptide(L)'
;VEFMVFGKSISSSRSTGCVTKRGTKIRNPKAYAATGAKVYSSLSGKKVSHLGKFTAAVNRNSIQAAAKSAVNKNPRAKAFTYTASLPGGKKYVGYTQKPAARLGAHSSGNGARVTQELKPVSVNITPHRSIAAAKKAETRTYRAEVAKAGVGSVRGAGNTSRFSRSK
;
A
#
# COMPACT_ATOMS: atom_id res chain seq x y z
N VAL A 1 15.72 31.48 -27.79
CA VAL A 1 15.52 30.02 -27.62
C VAL A 1 14.62 29.84 -26.42
N GLU A 2 13.33 29.67 -26.70
CA GLU A 2 12.24 29.69 -25.72
C GLU A 2 12.21 28.34 -24.99
N PHE A 3 12.50 28.34 -23.68
CA PHE A 3 12.44 27.14 -22.86
C PHE A 3 10.98 26.77 -22.60
N MET A 4 10.44 25.90 -23.44
CA MET A 4 9.11 25.31 -23.29
C MET A 4 9.12 24.33 -22.11
N VAL A 5 8.86 24.83 -20.90
CA VAL A 5 8.58 23.99 -19.73
C VAL A 5 7.20 23.37 -19.92
N PHE A 6 7.14 22.08 -20.28
CA PHE A 6 5.90 21.31 -20.29
C PHE A 6 5.34 21.18 -18.87
N GLY A 7 4.62 22.21 -18.44
CA GLY A 7 3.75 22.19 -17.27
C GLY A 7 2.56 21.27 -17.52
N LYS A 8 2.75 19.96 -17.32
CA LYS A 8 1.63 19.02 -17.23
C LYS A 8 0.80 19.43 -16.01
N SER A 9 -0.31 20.11 -16.27
CA SER A 9 -1.37 20.36 -15.28
C SER A 9 -1.84 19.02 -14.72
N ILE A 10 -1.35 18.66 -13.52
CA ILE A 10 -1.85 17.50 -12.79
C ILE A 10 -3.13 17.97 -12.11
N SER A 11 -4.26 17.68 -12.78
CA SER A 11 -5.63 17.78 -12.30
C SER A 11 -5.75 17.73 -10.76
N SER A 12 -6.25 18.85 -10.23
CA SER A 12 -6.61 19.13 -8.85
C SER A 12 -7.77 18.22 -8.39
N SER A 13 -7.47 17.07 -7.79
CA SER A 13 -8.49 16.27 -7.06
C SER A 13 -7.93 15.08 -6.28
N ARG A 14 -6.71 14.62 -6.57
CA ARG A 14 -6.17 13.41 -5.92
C ARG A 14 -5.09 13.80 -4.93
N SER A 15 -5.28 13.47 -3.66
CA SER A 15 -4.30 13.68 -2.59
C SER A 15 -2.97 12.98 -2.90
N THR A 16 -2.08 13.67 -3.61
CA THR A 16 -0.78 13.21 -4.10
C THR A 16 0.27 13.26 -2.99
N GLY A 17 0.02 12.51 -1.90
CA GLY A 17 0.99 12.29 -0.84
C GLY A 17 1.53 13.55 -0.16
N CYS A 18 2.67 13.37 0.51
CA CYS A 18 3.40 14.44 1.19
C CYS A 18 4.39 15.09 0.23
N VAL A 19 4.40 16.42 0.17
CA VAL A 19 5.32 17.19 -0.68
C VAL A 19 6.05 18.28 0.12
N THR A 20 7.18 18.74 -0.40
CA THR A 20 7.88 19.94 0.09
C THR A 20 7.12 21.21 -0.32
N LYS A 21 7.52 22.38 0.19
CA LYS A 21 6.95 23.68 -0.22
C LYS A 21 7.03 23.90 -1.75
N ARG A 22 8.04 23.33 -2.41
CA ARG A 22 8.26 23.40 -3.86
C ARG A 22 7.54 22.30 -4.64
N GLY A 23 6.69 21.50 -4.00
CA GLY A 23 5.94 20.42 -4.65
C GLY A 23 6.73 19.13 -4.86
N THR A 24 7.97 19.02 -4.37
CA THR A 24 8.78 17.80 -4.50
C THR A 24 8.20 16.69 -3.63
N LYS A 25 8.01 15.49 -4.19
CA LYS A 25 7.46 14.34 -3.45
C LYS A 25 8.41 13.87 -2.35
N ILE A 26 7.91 13.82 -1.12
CA ILE A 26 8.65 13.31 0.03
C ILE A 26 8.35 11.81 0.18
N ARG A 27 9.38 10.97 0.03
CA ARG A 27 9.25 9.50 0.12
C ARG A 27 9.18 8.99 1.55
N ASN A 28 9.89 9.63 2.48
CA ASN A 28 9.85 9.33 3.91
C ASN A 28 9.41 10.59 4.68
N PRO A 29 8.09 10.85 4.78
CA PRO A 29 7.60 12.07 5.41
C PRO A 29 7.97 12.16 6.89
N LYS A 30 8.03 11.03 7.59
CA LYS A 30 8.40 10.98 9.02
C LYS A 30 9.84 11.43 9.23
N ALA A 31 10.80 10.86 8.49
CA ALA A 31 12.21 11.27 8.61
C ALA A 31 12.40 12.73 8.17
N TYR A 32 11.71 13.16 7.12
CA TYR A 32 11.77 14.55 6.65
C TYR A 32 11.20 15.53 7.69
N ALA A 33 10.08 15.21 8.33
CA ALA A 33 9.52 16.07 9.38
C ALA A 33 10.39 16.06 10.66
N ALA A 34 11.12 14.97 10.92
CA ALA A 34 12.06 14.89 12.04
C ALA A 34 13.24 15.88 11.92
N THR A 35 13.56 16.35 10.71
CA THR A 35 14.55 17.43 10.51
C THR A 35 13.99 18.83 10.81
N GLY A 36 12.76 18.93 11.35
CA GLY A 36 12.06 20.21 11.56
C GLY A 36 11.41 20.78 10.29
N ALA A 37 11.54 20.09 9.14
CA ALA A 37 11.02 20.59 7.88
C ALA A 37 9.49 20.47 7.76
N LYS A 38 8.85 21.50 7.21
CA LYS A 38 7.39 21.54 7.01
C LYS A 38 6.97 20.63 5.84
N VAL A 39 5.91 19.86 6.06
CA VAL A 39 5.29 18.96 5.08
C VAL A 39 3.94 19.52 4.61
N TYR A 40 3.66 19.38 3.32
CA TYR A 40 2.46 19.92 2.67
C TYR A 40 1.64 18.82 1.98
N SER A 41 0.32 19.00 1.91
CA SER A 41 -0.62 18.10 1.23
C SER A 41 -0.83 18.57 -0.21
N SER A 42 -0.21 17.87 -1.17
CA SER A 42 -0.17 18.21 -2.61
C SER A 42 0.29 19.65 -2.93
N LEU A 43 0.36 19.99 -4.22
CA LEU A 43 0.67 21.34 -4.72
C LEU A 43 -0.31 22.42 -4.24
N SER A 44 -1.41 22.04 -3.56
CA SER A 44 -2.37 22.97 -2.97
C SER A 44 -1.82 23.81 -1.81
N GLY A 45 -0.59 23.57 -1.37
CA GLY A 45 0.11 24.40 -0.39
C GLY A 45 -0.42 24.31 1.05
N LYS A 46 -1.42 23.44 1.32
CA LYS A 46 -1.94 23.24 2.67
C LYS A 46 -0.92 22.50 3.53
N LYS A 47 -0.58 23.08 4.68
CA LYS A 47 0.35 22.47 5.65
C LYS A 47 -0.30 21.24 6.29
N VAL A 48 0.44 20.14 6.38
CA VAL A 48 -0.01 18.95 7.09
C VAL A 48 0.25 19.14 8.59
N SER A 49 -0.81 19.32 9.38
CA SER A 49 -0.72 19.45 10.84
C SER A 49 -0.49 18.11 11.54
N HIS A 50 -1.18 17.05 11.09
CA HIS A 50 -1.07 15.71 11.66
C HIS A 50 -0.50 14.72 10.65
N LEU A 51 0.83 14.69 10.55
CA LEU A 51 1.55 13.89 9.56
C LEU A 51 1.20 12.39 9.59
N GLY A 52 1.12 11.80 10.79
CA GLY A 52 0.78 10.39 10.96
C GLY A 52 -0.63 10.05 10.44
N LYS A 53 -1.62 10.88 10.76
CA LYS A 53 -3.02 10.69 10.31
C LYS A 53 -3.13 10.91 8.79
N PHE A 54 -2.47 11.94 8.27
CA PHE A 54 -2.48 12.26 6.85
C PHE A 54 -1.82 11.16 6.00
N THR A 55 -0.61 10.71 6.38
CA THR A 55 0.08 9.62 5.67
C THR A 55 -0.72 8.32 5.70
N ALA A 56 -1.35 7.97 6.83
CA ALA A 56 -2.23 6.82 6.92
C ALA A 56 -3.47 6.94 6.00
N ALA A 57 -4.07 8.12 5.91
CA ALA A 57 -5.20 8.38 5.03
C ALA A 57 -4.81 8.28 3.55
N VAL A 58 -3.68 8.89 3.15
CA VAL A 58 -3.15 8.77 1.79
C VAL A 58 -2.87 7.30 1.44
N ASN A 59 -2.21 6.56 2.32
CA ASN A 59 -1.91 5.15 2.07
C ASN A 59 -3.20 4.34 1.89
N ARG A 60 -4.19 4.51 2.78
CA ARG A 60 -5.51 3.87 2.66
C ARG A 60 -6.17 4.19 1.32
N ASN A 61 -6.22 5.47 0.95
CA ASN A 61 -6.84 5.90 -0.31
C ASN A 61 -6.12 5.29 -1.52
N SER A 62 -4.79 5.26 -1.51
CA SER A 62 -3.99 4.67 -2.58
C SER A 62 -4.21 3.16 -2.72
N ILE A 63 -4.29 2.43 -1.59
CA ILE A 63 -4.53 0.99 -1.55
C ILE A 63 -5.95 0.68 -2.06
N GLN A 64 -6.95 1.45 -1.63
CA GLN A 64 -8.33 1.30 -2.12
C GLN A 64 -8.43 1.61 -3.63
N ALA A 65 -7.75 2.65 -4.11
CA ALA A 65 -7.71 3.00 -5.53
C ALA A 65 -7.04 1.89 -6.35
N ALA A 66 -5.93 1.32 -5.88
CA ALA A 66 -5.27 0.18 -6.52
C ALA A 66 -6.20 -1.04 -6.57
N ALA A 67 -6.91 -1.32 -5.48
CA ALA A 67 -7.88 -2.42 -5.42
C ALA A 67 -9.02 -2.25 -6.43
N LYS A 68 -9.64 -1.07 -6.48
CA LYS A 68 -10.70 -0.74 -7.45
C LYS A 68 -10.18 -0.82 -8.88
N SER A 69 -8.99 -0.27 -9.14
CA SER A 69 -8.37 -0.32 -10.46
C SER A 69 -8.07 -1.75 -10.92
N ALA A 70 -7.59 -2.63 -10.02
CA ALA A 70 -7.31 -4.02 -10.33
C ALA A 70 -8.58 -4.80 -10.76
N VAL A 71 -9.70 -4.56 -10.08
CA VAL A 71 -11.02 -5.14 -10.44
C VAL A 71 -11.50 -4.60 -11.77
N ASN A 72 -11.50 -3.28 -11.95
CA ASN A 72 -12.01 -2.65 -13.18
C ASN A 72 -11.20 -3.06 -14.42
N LYS A 73 -9.88 -3.23 -14.28
CA LYS A 73 -9.01 -3.70 -15.37
C LYS A 73 -9.21 -5.18 -15.73
N ASN A 74 -9.75 -5.98 -14.81
CA ASN A 74 -9.88 -7.43 -14.96
C ASN A 74 -11.27 -7.91 -14.57
N PRO A 75 -12.33 -7.53 -15.32
CA PRO A 75 -13.70 -7.84 -14.96
C PRO A 75 -14.01 -9.35 -14.97
N ARG A 76 -13.22 -10.15 -15.72
CA ARG A 76 -13.35 -11.61 -15.80
C ARG A 76 -12.60 -12.35 -14.69
N ALA A 77 -11.83 -11.66 -13.85
CA ALA A 77 -11.11 -12.30 -12.76
C ALA A 77 -12.08 -12.79 -11.69
N LYS A 78 -11.89 -14.03 -11.22
CA LYS A 78 -12.71 -14.63 -10.16
C LYS A 78 -12.07 -14.51 -8.78
N ALA A 79 -10.76 -14.29 -8.74
CA ALA A 79 -10.00 -14.11 -7.51
C ALA A 79 -8.75 -13.26 -7.77
N PHE A 80 -8.18 -12.71 -6.70
CA PHE A 80 -6.99 -11.87 -6.74
C PHE A 80 -6.03 -12.30 -5.65
N THR A 81 -4.74 -12.33 -5.96
CA THR A 81 -3.68 -12.40 -4.94
C THR A 81 -3.13 -11.01 -4.71
N TYR A 82 -2.69 -10.72 -3.50
CA TYR A 82 -2.06 -9.45 -3.18
C TYR A 82 -0.86 -9.64 -2.27
N THR A 83 0.15 -8.79 -2.46
CA THR A 83 1.29 -8.64 -1.55
C THR A 83 1.23 -7.24 -0.97
N ALA A 84 0.96 -7.16 0.32
CA ALA A 84 0.98 -5.92 1.09
C ALA A 84 2.37 -5.69 1.68
N SER A 85 2.95 -4.53 1.40
CA SER A 85 4.19 -4.09 2.04
C SER A 85 3.85 -3.42 3.36
N LEU A 86 4.47 -3.88 4.44
CA LEU A 86 4.30 -3.39 5.79
C LEU A 86 5.54 -2.57 6.22
N PRO A 87 5.42 -1.72 7.25
CA PRO A 87 6.57 -1.04 7.83
C PRO A 87 7.71 -2.00 8.22
N GLY A 88 8.95 -1.53 8.15
CA GLY A 88 10.13 -2.33 8.53
C GLY A 88 10.47 -3.43 7.53
N GLY A 89 10.12 -3.26 6.25
CA GLY A 89 10.43 -4.23 5.19
C GLY A 89 9.61 -5.53 5.23
N LYS A 90 8.65 -5.63 6.16
CA LYS A 90 7.82 -6.82 6.32
C LYS A 90 6.77 -6.92 5.21
N LYS A 91 6.33 -8.13 4.91
CA LYS A 91 5.34 -8.40 3.86
C LYS A 91 4.22 -9.29 4.34
N TYR A 92 3.03 -9.07 3.78
CA TYR A 92 1.88 -9.92 3.96
C TYR A 92 1.32 -10.33 2.60
N VAL A 93 1.27 -11.63 2.34
CA VAL A 93 0.71 -12.20 1.10
C VAL A 93 -0.66 -12.79 1.44
N GLY A 94 -1.65 -12.50 0.60
CA GLY A 94 -3.00 -13.02 0.77
C GLY A 94 -3.71 -13.19 -0.56
N TYR A 95 -4.87 -13.86 -0.53
CA TYR A 95 -5.81 -13.86 -1.64
C TYR A 95 -7.21 -13.41 -1.21
N THR A 96 -8.01 -12.97 -2.16
CA THR A 96 -9.39 -12.54 -1.95
C THR A 96 -10.17 -12.50 -3.27
N GLN A 97 -11.49 -12.69 -3.21
CA GLN A 97 -12.38 -12.43 -4.34
C GLN A 97 -12.85 -10.97 -4.39
N LYS A 98 -12.83 -10.28 -3.25
CA LYS A 98 -13.30 -8.90 -3.08
C LYS A 98 -12.13 -8.02 -2.60
N PRO A 99 -11.19 -7.64 -3.49
CA PRO A 99 -9.96 -6.96 -3.09
C PRO A 99 -10.21 -5.59 -2.46
N ALA A 100 -11.19 -4.81 -2.97
CA ALA A 100 -11.52 -3.51 -2.39
C ALA A 100 -11.96 -3.60 -0.92
N ALA A 101 -12.87 -4.53 -0.60
CA ALA A 101 -13.33 -4.76 0.78
C ALA A 101 -12.19 -5.28 1.67
N ARG A 102 -11.43 -6.28 1.20
CA ARG A 102 -10.35 -6.90 1.98
C ARG A 102 -9.22 -5.92 2.29
N LEU A 103 -8.78 -5.15 1.30
CA LEU A 103 -7.73 -4.15 1.46
C LEU A 103 -8.20 -2.93 2.25
N GLY A 104 -9.48 -2.59 2.17
CA GLY A 104 -10.13 -1.63 3.06
C GLY A 104 -10.04 -2.07 4.52
N ALA A 105 -10.40 -3.32 4.83
CA ALA A 105 -10.32 -3.88 6.19
C ALA A 105 -8.88 -3.89 6.73
N HIS A 106 -7.89 -4.28 5.91
CA HIS A 106 -6.49 -4.20 6.30
C HIS A 106 -6.03 -2.76 6.60
N SER A 107 -6.55 -1.78 5.84
CA SER A 107 -6.19 -0.36 6.03
C SER A 107 -6.94 0.32 7.18
N SER A 108 -8.07 -0.23 7.62
CA SER A 108 -8.84 0.26 8.77
C SER A 108 -8.44 -0.38 10.09
N GLY A 109 -7.70 -1.50 10.05
CA GLY A 109 -7.34 -2.26 11.25
C GLY A 109 -8.33 -3.37 11.61
N ASN A 110 -9.28 -3.69 10.72
CA ASN A 110 -10.24 -4.80 10.89
C ASN A 110 -9.84 -6.05 10.09
N GLY A 111 -8.61 -6.07 9.56
CA GLY A 111 -8.08 -7.16 8.75
C GLY A 111 -7.48 -8.30 9.57
N ALA A 112 -6.57 -9.05 8.93
CA ALA A 112 -5.80 -10.11 9.59
C ALA A 112 -5.00 -9.60 10.80
N ARG A 113 -4.70 -10.48 11.77
CA ARG A 113 -3.94 -10.14 13.00
C ARG A 113 -2.63 -9.40 12.70
N VAL A 114 -1.92 -9.80 11.65
CA VAL A 114 -0.71 -9.13 11.15
C VAL A 114 -0.96 -7.67 10.78
N THR A 115 -2.06 -7.41 10.08
CA THR A 115 -2.40 -6.07 9.61
C THR A 115 -3.09 -5.18 10.65
N GLN A 116 -3.58 -5.79 11.73
CA GLN A 116 -4.01 -5.07 12.92
C GLN A 116 -2.79 -4.47 13.65
N GLU A 117 -1.69 -5.22 13.70
CA GLU A 117 -0.42 -4.79 14.28
C GLU A 117 0.30 -3.79 13.37
N LEU A 118 0.44 -4.12 12.08
CA LEU A 118 1.16 -3.31 11.10
C LEU A 118 0.26 -2.94 9.92
N LYS A 119 -0.11 -1.67 9.82
CA LYS A 119 -0.93 -1.19 8.70
C LYS A 119 -0.13 -1.20 7.39
N PRO A 120 -0.71 -1.68 6.27
CA PRO A 120 -0.02 -1.72 5.00
C PRO A 120 0.29 -0.33 4.44
N VAL A 121 1.47 -0.20 3.85
CA VAL A 121 1.97 1.02 3.20
C VAL A 121 1.61 1.02 1.71
N SER A 122 1.73 -0.12 1.06
CA SER A 122 1.42 -0.31 -0.35
C SER A 122 0.98 -1.74 -0.63
N VAL A 123 0.36 -1.96 -1.78
CA VAL A 123 -0.09 -3.28 -2.22
C VAL A 123 0.24 -3.51 -3.68
N ASN A 124 0.63 -4.73 -4.01
CA ASN A 124 0.67 -5.24 -5.37
C ASN A 124 -0.44 -6.28 -5.54
N ILE A 125 -1.24 -6.20 -6.59
CA ILE A 125 -2.44 -7.05 -6.79
C ILE A 125 -2.33 -7.74 -8.15
N THR A 126 -2.54 -9.05 -8.16
CA THR A 126 -2.52 -9.88 -9.37
C THR A 126 -3.86 -10.59 -9.55
N PRO A 127 -4.54 -10.42 -10.69
CA PRO A 127 -5.81 -11.08 -11.00
C PRO A 127 -5.63 -12.55 -11.40
N HIS A 128 -6.62 -13.38 -11.09
CA HIS A 128 -6.65 -14.81 -11.46
C HIS A 128 -8.03 -15.22 -11.96
N ARG A 129 -8.05 -16.18 -12.90
CA ARG A 129 -9.29 -16.71 -13.51
C ARG A 129 -10.05 -17.68 -12.60
N SER A 130 -9.41 -18.23 -11.57
CA SER A 130 -10.05 -19.16 -10.62
C SER A 130 -9.51 -18.99 -9.19
N ILE A 131 -10.28 -19.46 -8.21
CA ILE A 131 -9.89 -19.46 -6.80
C ILE A 131 -8.70 -20.40 -6.57
N ALA A 132 -8.71 -21.57 -7.21
CA ALA A 132 -7.61 -22.54 -7.12
C ALA A 132 -6.30 -21.95 -7.65
N ALA A 133 -6.33 -21.24 -8.79
CA ALA A 133 -5.16 -20.56 -9.33
C ALA A 133 -4.64 -19.48 -8.36
N ALA A 134 -5.54 -18.70 -7.75
CA ALA A 134 -5.17 -17.69 -6.75
C ALA A 134 -4.52 -18.31 -5.51
N LYS A 135 -5.06 -19.39 -4.94
CA LYS A 135 -4.47 -20.09 -3.79
C LYS A 135 -3.08 -20.66 -4.11
N LYS A 136 -2.91 -21.26 -5.29
CA LYS A 136 -1.61 -21.77 -5.76
C LYS A 136 -0.61 -20.63 -5.95
N ALA A 137 -1.04 -19.51 -6.53
CA ALA A 137 -0.22 -18.33 -6.72
C ALA A 137 0.14 -17.65 -5.39
N GLU A 138 -0.78 -17.61 -4.41
CA GLU A 138 -0.52 -17.11 -3.05
C GLU A 138 0.60 -17.88 -2.40
N THR A 139 0.50 -19.22 -2.38
CA THR A 139 1.53 -20.10 -1.79
C THR A 139 2.88 -19.90 -2.47
N ARG A 140 2.91 -19.81 -3.80
CA ARG A 140 4.14 -19.57 -4.57
C ARG A 140 4.75 -18.22 -4.24
N THR A 141 3.94 -17.17 -4.18
CA THR A 141 4.38 -15.81 -3.87
C THR A 141 4.91 -15.73 -2.44
N TYR A 142 4.21 -16.34 -1.50
CA TYR A 142 4.66 -16.44 -0.10
C TYR A 142 6.04 -17.09 -0.01
N ARG A 143 6.23 -18.27 -0.61
CA ARG A 143 7.53 -18.97 -0.60
C ARG A 143 8.64 -18.15 -1.25
N ALA A 144 8.36 -17.51 -2.39
CA ALA A 144 9.32 -16.66 -3.08
C ALA A 144 9.72 -15.43 -2.24
N GLU A 145 8.79 -14.84 -1.49
CA GLU A 145 9.07 -13.72 -0.60
C GLU A 145 9.81 -14.15 0.66
N VAL A 146 9.46 -15.31 1.23
CA VAL A 146 10.20 -15.90 2.36
C VAL A 146 11.64 -16.21 1.96
N ALA A 147 11.88 -16.74 0.77
CA ALA A 147 13.22 -17.01 0.26
C ALA A 147 14.08 -15.73 0.14
N LYS A 148 13.45 -14.57 -0.11
CA LYS A 148 14.14 -13.27 -0.26
C LYS A 148 14.35 -12.55 1.07
N ALA A 149 13.37 -12.55 1.96
CA ALA A 149 13.35 -11.70 3.15
C ALA A 149 13.41 -12.46 4.48
N GLY A 150 13.36 -13.79 4.43
CA GLY A 150 13.32 -14.68 5.59
C GLY A 150 11.92 -14.88 6.15
N VAL A 151 11.73 -16.00 6.86
CA VAL A 151 10.44 -16.39 7.46
C VAL A 151 9.96 -15.41 8.54
N GLY A 152 10.88 -14.70 9.20
CA GLY A 152 10.56 -13.66 10.19
C GLY A 152 9.94 -12.39 9.60
N SER A 153 10.03 -12.20 8.28
CA SER A 153 9.63 -10.96 7.60
C SER A 153 8.37 -11.09 6.76
N VAL A 154 7.88 -12.31 6.53
CA VAL A 154 6.76 -12.58 5.62
C VAL A 154 5.67 -13.41 6.30
N ARG A 155 4.42 -12.98 6.16
CA ARG A 155 3.22 -13.71 6.60
C ARG A 155 2.27 -13.91 5.42
N GLY A 156 1.40 -14.91 5.50
CA GLY A 156 0.48 -15.29 4.41
C GLY A 156 0.33 -16.79 4.26
N ALA A 157 -0.52 -17.23 3.32
CA ALA A 157 -0.71 -18.65 3.00
C ALA A 157 -0.91 -19.57 4.23
N GLY A 158 -1.72 -19.12 5.19
CA GLY A 158 -1.97 -19.82 6.46
C GLY A 158 -1.12 -19.32 7.64
N ASN A 159 0.09 -18.81 7.39
CA ASN A 159 0.94 -18.21 8.42
C ASN A 159 0.53 -16.75 8.70
N THR A 160 -0.47 -16.55 9.56
CA THR A 160 -1.07 -15.23 9.84
C THR A 160 -0.88 -14.76 11.29
N SER A 161 0.05 -15.38 12.01
CA SER A 161 0.44 -14.95 13.36
C SER A 161 1.08 -13.55 13.34
N ARG A 162 0.90 -12.81 14.44
CA ARG A 162 1.53 -11.50 14.64
C ARG A 162 3.04 -11.61 14.57
N PHE A 163 3.70 -10.57 14.08
CA PHE A 163 5.16 -10.58 13.99
C PHE A 163 5.79 -10.56 15.40
N SER A 164 5.19 -9.84 16.34
CA SER A 164 5.58 -9.85 17.76
C SER A 164 5.49 -11.21 18.46
N ARG A 165 4.78 -12.20 17.89
CA ARG A 165 4.62 -13.54 18.47
C ARG A 165 5.48 -14.61 17.82
N SER A 166 6.34 -14.24 16.87
CA SER A 166 7.32 -15.18 16.35
C SER A 166 8.51 -15.21 17.30
N LYS A 167 8.51 -16.26 18.14
CA LYS A 167 9.70 -16.74 18.83
C LYS A 167 10.70 -17.28 17.82
#